data_AF-A0A967SYL3-F1
#
_entry.id   AF-A0A967SYL3-F1
#
_cell.length_a   1.000
_cell.length_b   1.000
_cell.length_c   1.000
_cell.angle_alpha   90.00
_cell.angle_beta   90.00
_cell.angle_gamma   90.00
#
_symmetry.space_group_name_H-M   'P 1'
#
loop_
_entity.id
_entity.type
_entity.pdbx_description
1 polymer ?
#
loop_
_entity_poly.entity_id
_entity_poly.type
_entity_poly.pdbx_seq_one_letter_code
_entity_poly.pdbx_strand_id
1 'polypeptide(L)' 'EVILDVVYNHTGEGNHLGPTLCFRGIDNASYYRLDPESPRFYVDFSGTGNSLNMLNARALQLMMDSLRYWV' A
#
# COMPACT_ATOMS: atom_id res chain seq x y z
N GLU A 1 -3.34 -7.77 -28.09
CA GLU A 1 -2.78 -7.14 -26.88
C GLU A 1 -3.90 -6.98 -25.86
N VAL A 2 -3.59 -7.10 -24.58
CA VAL A 2 -4.49 -6.83 -23.47
C VAL A 2 -3.75 -5.89 -22.53
N ILE A 3 -4.35 -4.76 -22.18
CA ILE A 3 -3.77 -3.77 -21.27
C ILE A 3 -4.65 -3.72 -20.02
N LEU A 4 -4.03 -3.80 -18.85
CA LEU A 4 -4.71 -3.76 -17.56
C LEU A 4 -4.38 -2.45 -16.86
N ASP A 5 -5.41 -1.72 -16.42
CA ASP A 5 -5.25 -0.61 -15.49
C ASP A 5 -5.00 -1.20 -14.08
N VAL A 6 -3.90 -0.79 -13.45
CA VAL A 6 -3.40 -1.38 -12.20
C VAL A 6 -3.27 -0.31 -11.12
N VAL A 7 -3.76 -0.64 -9.92
CA VAL A 7 -3.72 0.26 -8.75
C VAL A 7 -2.72 -0.27 -7.73
N TYR A 8 -1.55 0.36 -7.66
CA TYR A 8 -0.49 0.05 -6.67
C TYR A 8 -0.17 1.23 -5.74
N ASN A 9 -0.93 2.33 -5.83
CA ASN A 9 -0.68 3.53 -5.02
C ASN A 9 -1.42 3.49 -3.67
N HIS A 10 -2.53 2.77 -3.55
CA HIS A 10 -3.34 2.65 -2.33
C HIS A 10 -4.01 1.27 -2.20
N THR A 11 -4.71 1.06 -1.08
CA THR A 11 -5.48 -0.17 -0.81
C THR A 11 -6.85 0.14 -0.21
N GLY A 12 -7.76 -0.84 -0.27
CA GLY A 12 -9.08 -0.75 0.37
C GLY A 12 -9.07 -0.74 1.90
N GLU A 13 -7.93 -0.86 2.59
CA GLU A 13 -7.86 -0.76 4.06
C GLU A 13 -8.00 0.69 4.57
N GLY A 14 -7.95 1.69 3.68
CA GLY A 14 -8.14 3.11 4.01
C GLY A 14 -7.15 3.64 5.05
N ASN A 15 -7.56 4.68 5.79
CA ASN A 15 -6.77 5.30 6.85
C ASN A 15 -6.90 4.53 8.19
N HIS A 16 -6.44 5.15 9.28
CA HIS A 16 -6.48 4.62 10.65
C HIS A 16 -7.88 4.25 11.19
N LEU A 17 -8.96 4.71 10.55
CA LEU A 17 -10.34 4.33 10.89
C LEU A 17 -10.90 3.22 9.97
N GLY A 18 -10.16 2.85 8.93
CA GLY A 18 -10.55 1.77 8.03
C GLY A 18 -10.40 0.38 8.65
N PRO A 19 -10.77 -0.68 7.92
CA PRO A 19 -10.72 -2.04 8.42
C PRO A 19 -9.29 -2.62 8.41
N THR A 20 -9.06 -3.64 9.23
CA THR A 20 -7.83 -4.47 9.19
C THR A 20 -8.18 -5.79 8.50
N LEU A 21 -7.78 -5.94 7.24
CA LEU A 21 -8.10 -7.07 6.37
C LEU A 21 -6.85 -7.82 5.87
N CYS A 22 -5.75 -7.11 5.63
CA CYS A 22 -4.56 -7.68 4.99
C CYS A 22 -3.25 -7.02 5.49
N PHE A 23 -2.69 -6.09 4.73
CA PHE A 23 -1.36 -5.51 4.95
C PHE A 23 -1.22 -4.86 6.32
N ARG A 24 -2.26 -4.17 6.79
CA ARG A 24 -2.27 -3.54 8.12
C ARG A 24 -2.08 -4.58 9.23
N GLY A 25 -2.70 -5.75 9.09
CA GLY A 25 -2.63 -6.83 10.08
C GLY A 25 -1.34 -7.63 10.00
N ILE A 26 -0.72 -7.71 8.82
CA ILE A 26 0.53 -8.44 8.60
C ILE A 26 1.73 -7.61 9.06
N ASP A 27 1.91 -6.42 8.48
CA ASP A 27 2.98 -5.49 8.84
C ASP A 27 2.66 -4.07 8.35
N ASN A 28 1.95 -3.31 9.18
CA ASN A 28 1.48 -1.97 8.84
C ASN A 28 2.60 -1.00 8.43
N ALA A 29 3.73 -1.00 9.16
CA ALA A 29 4.82 -0.04 8.95
C ALA A 29 5.63 -0.35 7.69
N SER A 30 5.72 -1.63 7.31
CA SER A 30 6.37 -2.02 6.06
C SER A 30 5.52 -1.68 4.84
N TYR A 31 4.21 -1.88 4.90
CA TYR A 31 3.34 -1.74 3.73
C TYR A 31 2.78 -0.34 3.51
N TYR A 32 2.62 0.48 4.54
CA TYR A 32 2.03 1.82 4.40
C TYR A 32 2.99 2.95 4.72
N ARG A 33 2.80 4.08 4.04
CA ARG A 33 3.44 5.35 4.39
C ARG A 33 2.78 5.88 5.65
N LEU A 34 3.51 5.86 6.76
CA LEU A 34 3.05 6.42 8.03
C LEU A 34 3.65 7.81 8.23
N ASP A 35 2.94 8.66 8.96
CA ASP A 35 3.45 9.97 9.37
C ASP A 35 4.65 9.76 10.30
N PRO A 36 5.84 10.31 9.99
CA PRO A 36 7.04 10.12 10.82
C PRO A 36 6.91 10.72 12.22
N GLU A 37 6.12 11.78 12.41
CA GLU A 37 5.88 12.42 13.70
C GLU A 37 4.76 11.71 14.47
N SER A 38 3.85 11.03 13.77
CA SER A 38 2.74 10.30 14.39
C SER A 38 2.40 9.01 13.62
N PRO A 39 3.15 7.91 13.86
CA PRO A 39 2.99 6.65 13.10
C PRO A 39 1.63 5.97 13.21
N ARG A 40 0.74 6.49 14.06
CA ARG A 40 -0.68 6.10 14.11
C ARG A 40 -1.44 6.51 12.84
N PHE A 41 -1.00 7.58 12.17
CA PHE A 41 -1.65 8.14 11.00
C PHE A 41 -0.90 7.79 9.71
N TYR A 42 -1.66 7.79 8.61
CA TYR A 42 -1.19 7.42 7.28
C TYR A 42 -0.97 8.68 6.47
N VAL A 43 0.13 8.73 5.72
CA VAL A 43 0.34 9.75 4.71
C VAL A 43 -0.45 9.35 3.47
N ASP A 44 -1.34 10.23 3.03
CA ASP A 44 -2.22 9.99 1.90
C ASP A 44 -1.91 10.92 0.73
N PHE A 45 -1.09 10.43 -0.20
CA PHE A 45 -0.83 11.10 -1.47
C PHE A 45 -1.85 10.73 -2.55
N SER A 46 -2.76 9.78 -2.27
CA SER A 46 -3.71 9.22 -3.24
C SER A 46 -5.12 9.81 -3.13
N GLY A 47 -5.46 10.41 -1.98
CA GLY A 47 -6.82 10.86 -1.65
C GLY A 47 -7.75 9.73 -1.21
N THR A 48 -7.22 8.55 -0.84
CA THR A 48 -8.01 7.35 -0.49
C THR A 48 -7.79 6.85 0.94
N GLY A 49 -7.08 7.63 1.75
CA GLY A 49 -6.79 7.37 3.16
C GLY A 49 -5.46 6.69 3.45
N ASN A 50 -4.79 6.10 2.46
CA ASN A 50 -3.43 5.55 2.63
C ASN A 50 -2.60 5.70 1.35
N SER A 51 -1.30 5.45 1.48
CA SER A 51 -0.42 5.25 0.33
C SER A 51 0.52 4.07 0.59
N LEU A 52 0.67 3.20 -0.40
CA LEU A 52 1.58 2.04 -0.32
C LEU A 52 3.04 2.49 -0.22
N ASN A 53 3.82 1.80 0.60
CA ASN A 53 5.20 2.17 0.88
C ASN A 53 6.19 1.56 -0.13
N MET A 54 6.37 2.24 -1.26
CA MET A 54 7.31 1.80 -2.30
C MET A 54 8.80 1.91 -1.91
N LEU A 55 9.14 2.49 -0.74
CA LEU A 55 10.54 2.50 -0.25
C LEU A 55 10.90 1.23 0.52
N ASN A 56 9.91 0.48 0.99
CA ASN A 56 10.17 -0.80 1.64
C ASN A 56 10.45 -1.87 0.58
N ALA A 57 11.58 -2.56 0.71
CA ALA A 57 12.02 -3.55 -0.28
C ALA A 57 11.00 -4.69 -0.50
N ARG A 58 10.23 -5.09 0.53
CA ARG A 58 9.23 -6.16 0.40
C ARG A 58 7.93 -5.68 -0.23
N ALA A 59 7.52 -4.45 0.05
CA ALA A 59 6.38 -3.85 -0.66
C ALA A 59 6.71 -3.60 -2.14
N LEU A 60 7.94 -3.13 -2.44
CA LEU A 60 8.43 -3.01 -3.82
C LEU A 60 8.48 -4.37 -4.52
N GLN A 61 9.03 -5.39 -3.86
CA GLN A 61 9.06 -6.75 -4.40
C GLN A 61 7.65 -7.26 -4.71
N LEU A 62 6.69 -7.07 -3.80
CA LEU A 62 5.29 -7.49 -4.01
C LEU A 62 4.70 -6.88 -5.28
N MET A 63 4.87 -5.57 -5.50
CA MET A 63 4.38 -4.90 -6.72
C MET A 63 5.06 -5.44 -7.98
N MET A 64 6.39 -5.61 -7.94
CA MET A 64 7.15 -6.12 -9.08
C MET A 64 6.82 -7.58 -9.41
N ASP A 65 6.60 -8.40 -8.39
CA ASP A 65 6.21 -9.81 -8.56
C ASP A 65 4.77 -9.91 -9.07
N SER A 66 3.86 -9.04 -8.62
CA SER A 66 2.52 -8.93 -9.18
C SER A 66 2.55 -8.56 -10.66
N LEU A 67 3.36 -7.58 -11.08
CA LEU A 67 3.52 -7.22 -12.49
C LEU A 67 4.03 -8.42 -13.31
N ARG A 68 5.06 -9.13 -12.82
CA ARG A 68 5.59 -10.32 -13.51
C ARG A 68 4.60 -11.47 -13.58
N TYR A 69 3.71 -11.60 -12.60
CA TYR A 69 2.70 -12.65 -12.55
C TYR A 69 1.60 -12.45 -13.61
N TRP A 70 1.25 -11.20 -13.92
CA TRP A 70 0.19 -10.87 -14.88
C TRP A 70 0.66 -10.74 -16.34
N VAL A 71 1.98 -10.82 -16.59
CA VAL A 71 2.59 -10.77 -17.93
C VAL A 71 2.57 -12.13 -18.61
#